data_AF-A0A6I5CIV4-F1
#
_entry.id   AF-A0A6I5CIV4-F1
#
_cell.length_a   1.000
_cell.length_b   1.000
_cell.length_c   1.000
_cell.angle_alpha   90.00
_cell.angle_beta   90.00
_cell.angle_gamma   90.00
#
_symmetry.space_group_name_H-M   'P 1'
#
loop_
_entity.id
_entity.type
_entity.pdbx_description
1 polymer ?
#
loop_
_entity_poly.entity_id
_entity_poly.type
_entity_poly.pdbx_seq_one_letter_code
_entity_poly.pdbx_strand_id
1 'polypeptide(L)'
;MTAPTLPPHSTPSAPAPASETPTETTAAPAAGTVSAAGPETGPESSAAASSPVGAPLGETLHTQVITWFEDNARDLPWRRADAGAWGVMVSEFMLQQTPVSRVLPVYEQWLERWPR
;
A
#
# COMPACT_ATOMS: atom_id res chain seq x y z
N MET A 1 -49.79 24.13 31.03
CA MET A 1 -48.33 24.26 30.84
C MET A 1 -48.08 24.12 29.35
N THR A 2 -47.60 25.18 28.69
CA THR A 2 -47.43 25.21 27.23
C THR A 2 -45.94 25.29 26.92
N ALA A 3 -45.41 24.35 26.14
CA ALA A 3 -44.02 24.36 25.72
C ALA A 3 -43.82 25.33 24.53
N PRO A 4 -42.70 26.05 24.44
CA PRO A 4 -42.39 26.89 23.29
C PRO A 4 -41.94 26.03 22.09
N THR A 5 -42.53 26.30 20.92
CA THR A 5 -42.10 25.71 19.64
C THR A 5 -40.84 26.41 19.13
N LEU A 6 -39.77 25.64 18.90
CA LEU A 6 -38.57 26.11 18.18
C LEU A 6 -38.83 26.14 16.66
N PRO A 7 -38.33 27.15 15.92
CA PRO A 7 -38.35 27.14 14.46
C PRO A 7 -37.33 26.12 13.90
N PRO A 8 -37.58 25.53 12.71
CA PRO A 8 -36.67 24.58 12.10
C PRO A 8 -35.39 25.27 11.57
N HIS A 9 -34.25 24.64 11.75
CA HIS A 9 -32.99 25.05 11.12
C HIS A 9 -32.99 24.70 9.64
N SER A 10 -32.64 25.65 8.77
CA SER A 10 -32.44 25.41 7.34
C SER A 10 -31.12 24.68 7.10
N THR A 11 -31.17 23.49 6.51
CA THR A 11 -29.99 22.74 6.06
C THR A 11 -29.50 23.26 4.70
N PRO A 12 -28.20 23.60 4.53
CA PRO A 12 -27.66 23.90 3.21
C PRO A 12 -27.59 22.63 2.35
N SER A 13 -28.08 22.72 1.11
CA SER A 13 -28.13 21.60 0.18
C SER A 13 -26.73 21.27 -0.37
N ALA A 14 -26.34 19.99 -0.37
CA ALA A 14 -25.12 19.52 -1.00
C ALA A 14 -25.33 19.32 -2.52
N PRO A 15 -24.33 19.61 -3.37
CA PRO A 15 -24.42 19.34 -4.80
C PRO A 15 -24.43 17.82 -5.07
N ALA A 16 -25.23 17.39 -6.06
CA ALA A 16 -25.34 16.00 -6.46
C ALA A 16 -24.04 15.48 -7.12
N PRO A 17 -23.67 14.20 -6.92
CA PRO A 17 -22.58 13.59 -7.66
C PRO A 17 -22.94 13.44 -9.14
N ALA A 18 -21.97 13.70 -10.02
CA ALA A 18 -22.13 13.45 -11.46
C ALA A 18 -22.17 11.93 -11.74
N SER A 19 -23.04 11.53 -12.66
CA SER A 19 -23.17 10.13 -13.08
C SER A 19 -22.02 9.72 -14.01
N GLU A 20 -21.03 9.01 -13.49
CA GLU A 20 -20.02 8.33 -14.30
C GLU A 20 -20.40 6.85 -14.45
N THR A 21 -20.74 6.44 -15.67
CA THR A 21 -21.08 5.05 -16.01
C THR A 21 -19.83 4.19 -16.17
N PRO A 22 -19.70 3.05 -15.47
CA PRO A 22 -18.60 2.12 -15.71
C PRO A 22 -18.85 1.32 -16.99
N THR A 23 -18.06 1.56 -18.03
CA THR A 23 -18.01 0.69 -19.20
C THR A 23 -17.07 -0.47 -18.91
N GLU A 24 -17.63 -1.62 -18.55
CA GLU A 24 -16.91 -2.89 -18.54
C GLU A 24 -16.50 -3.26 -19.97
N THR A 25 -15.20 -3.44 -20.23
CA THR A 25 -14.72 -4.04 -21.48
C THR A 25 -13.86 -5.24 -21.16
N THR A 26 -14.35 -6.41 -21.54
CA THR A 26 -13.70 -7.70 -21.35
C THR A 26 -12.74 -7.98 -22.50
N ALA A 27 -11.50 -8.34 -22.17
CA ALA A 27 -10.52 -8.84 -23.14
C ALA A 27 -9.59 -9.85 -22.45
N ALA A 28 -9.93 -11.14 -22.61
CA ALA A 28 -9.08 -12.26 -22.24
C ALA A 28 -8.27 -12.74 -23.50
N PRO A 29 -7.46 -13.82 -23.42
CA PRO A 29 -6.01 -13.71 -23.52
C PRO A 29 -5.43 -14.09 -24.89
N ALA A 30 -4.23 -13.59 -25.20
CA ALA A 30 -3.42 -14.07 -26.32
C ALA A 30 -2.53 -15.24 -25.88
N ALA A 31 -2.65 -16.39 -26.54
CA ALA A 31 -1.88 -17.59 -26.26
C ALA A 31 -0.49 -17.57 -26.94
N GLY A 32 0.47 -18.27 -26.32
CA GLY A 32 1.76 -18.60 -26.93
C GLY A 32 2.20 -20.02 -26.53
N THR A 33 2.36 -20.90 -27.53
CA THR A 33 2.85 -22.29 -27.44
C THR A 33 3.91 -22.44 -28.55
N VAL A 34 5.15 -22.93 -28.33
CA VAL A 34 5.68 -24.32 -28.37
C VAL A 34 7.22 -24.28 -28.17
N SER A 35 8.00 -25.34 -27.87
CA SER A 35 7.79 -26.63 -27.16
C SER A 35 9.15 -27.36 -26.99
N ALA A 36 9.26 -28.23 -25.97
CA ALA A 36 10.14 -29.42 -25.82
C ALA A 36 11.68 -29.37 -26.02
N ALA A 37 12.42 -29.76 -24.96
CA ALA A 37 13.27 -30.97 -24.92
C ALA A 37 13.80 -31.24 -23.49
N GLY A 38 13.84 -32.51 -23.05
CA GLY A 38 14.54 -32.96 -21.83
C GLY A 38 16.03 -33.23 -22.08
N PRO A 39 16.82 -33.77 -21.10
CA PRO A 39 16.40 -34.81 -20.17
C PRO A 39 16.58 -34.52 -18.68
N GLU A 40 16.01 -35.42 -17.88
CA GLU A 40 16.15 -35.58 -16.43
C GLU A 40 17.57 -35.46 -15.82
N THR A 41 17.66 -34.72 -14.71
CA THR A 41 18.62 -34.96 -13.61
C THR A 41 17.84 -35.31 -12.34
N GLY A 42 18.37 -36.25 -11.55
CA GLY A 42 17.69 -36.82 -10.38
C GLY A 42 17.66 -35.92 -9.13
N PRO A 43 17.08 -36.40 -8.02
CA PRO A 43 16.84 -35.61 -6.82
C PRO A 43 18.05 -35.59 -5.85
N GLU A 44 18.63 -34.42 -5.68
CA GLU A 44 19.52 -34.04 -4.56
C GLU A 44 19.07 -32.64 -4.10
N SER A 45 18.21 -32.47 -3.07
CA SER A 45 18.29 -32.91 -1.67
C SER A 45 19.46 -32.27 -0.90
N SER A 46 19.11 -31.52 0.14
CA SER A 46 19.99 -30.74 1.04
C SER A 46 20.56 -29.45 0.43
N ALA A 47 20.41 -28.26 1.03
CA ALA A 47 19.99 -28.00 2.41
C ALA A 47 18.50 -27.63 2.52
N ALA A 48 17.75 -28.43 3.29
CA ALA A 48 16.64 -27.86 4.03
C ALA A 48 17.24 -26.79 4.95
N ALA A 49 16.74 -25.56 4.89
CA ALA A 49 17.08 -24.54 5.86
C ALA A 49 16.64 -25.06 7.23
N SER A 50 17.60 -25.52 8.03
CA SER A 50 17.34 -26.06 9.35
C SER A 50 16.84 -24.94 10.25
N SER A 51 15.51 -24.79 10.32
CA SER A 51 14.87 -23.91 11.29
C SER A 51 15.45 -24.21 12.68
N PRO A 52 15.94 -23.21 13.42
CA PRO A 52 16.38 -23.43 14.78
C PRO A 52 15.18 -23.83 15.64
N VAL A 53 15.00 -25.14 15.84
CA VAL A 53 13.97 -25.72 16.70
C VAL A 53 14.28 -25.31 18.15
N GLY A 54 13.70 -24.20 18.58
CA GLY A 54 13.87 -23.67 19.94
C GLY A 54 13.70 -22.15 20.09
N ALA A 55 13.92 -21.37 19.03
CA ALA A 55 13.68 -19.93 19.09
C ALA A 55 12.16 -19.63 19.13
N PRO A 56 11.69 -18.65 19.93
CA PRO A 56 10.29 -18.26 19.91
C PRO A 56 9.93 -17.74 18.51
N LEU A 57 8.83 -18.24 17.94
CA LEU A 57 8.47 -18.01 16.53
C LEU A 57 8.46 -16.52 16.14
N GLY A 58 8.08 -15.63 17.07
CA GLY A 58 8.11 -14.18 16.86
C GLY A 58 9.51 -13.60 16.64
N GLU A 59 10.53 -14.04 17.40
CA GLU A 59 11.91 -13.56 17.22
C GLU A 59 12.47 -14.01 15.86
N THR A 60 12.24 -15.27 15.49
CA THR A 60 12.64 -15.80 14.17
C THR A 60 11.93 -15.07 13.03
N LEU A 61 10.62 -14.80 13.16
CA LEU A 61 9.85 -14.04 12.17
C LEU A 61 10.34 -12.60 12.05
N HIS A 62 10.60 -11.91 13.17
CA HIS A 62 11.12 -10.54 13.15
C HIS A 62 12.46 -10.47 12.42
N THR A 63 13.41 -11.36 12.75
CA THR A 63 14.70 -11.41 12.06
C THR A 63 14.54 -11.65 10.56
N GLN A 64 13.74 -12.65 10.15
CA GLN A 64 13.53 -12.95 8.72
C GLN A 64 12.88 -11.79 7.96
N VAL A 65 11.85 -11.15 8.54
CA VAL A 65 11.14 -10.02 7.90
C VAL A 65 12.02 -8.78 7.82
N ILE A 66 12.84 -8.50 8.84
CA ILE A 66 13.78 -7.37 8.85
C ILE A 66 14.87 -7.58 7.80
N THR A 67 15.55 -8.75 7.80
CA THR A 67 16.59 -9.06 6.80
C THR A 67 16.05 -8.99 5.37
N TRP A 68 14.85 -9.54 5.12
CA TRP A 68 14.21 -9.40 3.82
C TRP A 68 13.90 -7.94 3.47
N PHE A 69 13.43 -7.14 4.43
CA PHE A 69 13.10 -5.73 4.21
C PHE A 69 14.34 -4.89 3.88
N GLU A 70 15.50 -5.16 4.49
CA GLU A 70 16.76 -4.47 4.19
C GLU A 70 17.13 -4.58 2.70
N ASP A 71 16.98 -5.77 2.11
CA ASP A 71 17.26 -6.02 0.68
C ASP A 71 16.12 -5.62 -0.28
N ASN A 72 14.85 -5.58 0.20
CA ASN A 72 13.67 -5.47 -0.66
C ASN A 72 12.82 -4.21 -0.42
N ALA A 73 13.24 -3.30 0.46
CA ALA A 73 12.52 -2.05 0.73
C ALA A 73 12.42 -1.18 -0.53
N ARG A 74 11.19 -0.81 -0.90
CA ARG A 74 10.95 0.23 -1.90
C ARG A 74 11.44 1.57 -1.37
N ASP A 75 12.24 2.27 -2.17
CA ASP A 75 12.55 3.69 -1.97
C ASP A 75 11.25 4.50 -2.07
N LEU A 76 10.96 5.25 -1.02
CA LEU A 76 9.82 6.14 -0.88
C LEU A 76 10.30 7.37 -0.11
N PRO A 77 9.95 8.60 -0.53
CA PRO A 77 10.59 9.80 0.00
C PRO A 77 10.34 9.98 1.50
N TRP A 78 9.18 9.58 2.02
CA TRP A 78 8.87 9.58 3.46
C TRP A 78 9.57 8.50 4.30
N ARG A 79 10.28 7.54 3.68
CA ARG A 79 11.11 6.54 4.37
C ARG A 79 12.58 6.96 4.50
N ARG A 80 12.99 8.02 3.80
CA ARG A 80 14.37 8.51 3.82
C ARG A 80 14.64 9.29 5.10
N ALA A 81 15.91 9.31 5.54
CA ALA A 81 16.30 9.91 6.82
C ALA A 81 16.06 11.44 6.89
N ASP A 82 15.92 12.11 5.75
CA ASP A 82 15.67 13.54 5.60
C ASP A 82 14.18 13.94 5.65
N ALA A 83 13.24 12.99 5.58
CA ALA A 83 11.80 13.27 5.59
C ALA A 83 11.32 13.94 6.89
N GLY A 84 11.93 13.60 8.02
CA GLY A 84 11.57 14.11 9.35
C GLY A 84 10.13 13.79 9.80
N ALA A 85 9.79 14.22 11.02
CA ALA A 85 8.48 13.93 11.61
C ALA A 85 7.30 14.54 10.83
N TRP A 86 7.49 15.70 10.21
CA TRP A 86 6.47 16.35 9.37
C TRP A 86 6.21 15.56 8.09
N GLY A 87 7.25 15.19 7.34
CA GLY A 87 7.11 14.38 6.13
C GLY A 87 6.47 13.03 6.41
N VAL A 88 6.84 12.36 7.51
CA VAL A 88 6.18 11.12 7.94
C VAL A 88 4.70 11.35 8.23
N MET A 89 4.34 12.34 9.06
CA MET A 89 2.93 12.65 9.38
C MET A 89 2.07 12.94 8.14
N VAL A 90 2.58 13.73 7.19
CA VAL A 90 1.88 14.05 5.94
C VAL A 90 1.68 12.78 5.11
N SER A 91 2.70 11.92 5.00
CA SER A 91 2.59 10.66 4.25
C SER A 91 1.54 9.70 4.85
N GLU A 92 1.52 9.55 6.18
CA GLU A 92 0.52 8.73 6.88
C GLU A 92 -0.90 9.23 6.63
N PHE A 93 -1.14 10.54 6.67
CA PHE A 93 -2.46 11.11 6.39
C PHE A 93 -2.89 10.90 4.93
N MET A 94 -1.98 11.08 3.96
CA MET A 94 -2.28 10.88 2.54
C MET A 94 -2.55 9.41 2.20
N LEU A 95 -1.84 8.46 2.82
CA LEU A 95 -1.86 7.04 2.45
C LEU A 95 -3.05 6.24 3.00
N GLN A 96 -3.85 6.77 3.95
CA GLN A 96 -4.92 6.01 4.62
C GLN A 96 -5.91 5.32 3.65
N GLN A 97 -6.26 5.97 2.54
CA GLN A 97 -7.18 5.45 1.51
C GLN A 97 -6.67 5.73 0.08
N THR A 98 -5.40 6.11 -0.08
CA THR A 98 -4.82 6.53 -1.37
C THR A 98 -3.62 5.63 -1.73
N PRO A 99 -3.59 5.02 -2.93
CA PRO A 99 -2.45 4.22 -3.34
C PRO A 99 -1.18 5.08 -3.52
N VAL A 100 -0.03 4.52 -3.13
CA VAL A 100 1.30 5.15 -3.17
C VAL A 100 1.59 5.87 -4.50
N SER A 101 1.26 5.26 -5.63
CA SER A 101 1.48 5.83 -6.97
C SER A 101 0.77 7.16 -7.23
N ARG A 102 -0.36 7.41 -6.56
CA ARG A 102 -1.09 8.69 -6.62
C ARG A 102 -0.56 9.70 -5.60
N VAL A 103 -0.04 9.22 -4.46
CA VAL A 103 0.48 10.07 -3.38
C VAL A 103 1.85 10.67 -3.74
N LEU A 104 2.76 9.88 -4.32
CA LEU A 104 4.15 10.30 -4.60
C LEU A 104 4.30 11.72 -5.19
N PRO A 105 3.69 12.07 -6.35
CA PRO A 105 3.85 13.40 -6.92
C PRO A 105 3.16 14.51 -6.12
N VAL A 106 2.11 14.19 -5.34
CA VAL A 106 1.38 15.16 -4.52
C VAL A 106 2.14 15.47 -3.23
N TYR A 107 2.81 14.46 -2.66
CA TYR A 107 3.64 14.58 -1.47
C TYR A 107 4.82 15.54 -1.66
N GLU A 108 5.54 15.42 -2.78
CA GLU A 108 6.67 16.29 -3.11
C GLU A 108 6.23 17.75 -3.28
N GLN A 109 5.16 17.99 -4.05
CA GLN A 109 4.54 19.32 -4.20
C GLN A 109 4.02 19.90 -2.87
N TRP A 110 3.54 19.05 -1.96
CA TRP A 110 3.08 19.48 -0.64
C TRP A 110 4.23 19.97 0.23
N LEU A 111 5.35 19.23 0.29
CA LEU A 111 6.52 19.63 1.08
C LEU A 111 7.27 20.82 0.47
N GLU A 112 7.27 20.99 -0.85
CA GLU A 112 7.79 22.22 -1.49
C GLU A 112 6.99 23.45 -1.06
N ARG A 113 5.66 23.33 -1.00
CA ARG A 113 4.77 24.44 -0.62
C ARG A 113 4.70 24.69 0.89
N TRP A 114 4.83 23.64 1.70
CA TRP A 114 4.74 23.68 3.16
C TRP A 114 5.86 22.83 3.80
N PRO A 115 7.10 23.37 3.85
CA PRO A 115 8.27 22.59 4.25
C PRO A 115 8.27 22.20 5.73
N ARG A 116 7.69 23.04 6.61
CA ARG A 116 7.40 22.84 8.06
C ARG A 116 7.07 24.17 8.72
#